data_AF-A0A1V5XQZ5-F1
#
_entry.id   AF-A0A1V5XQZ5-F1
#
_cell.length_a   1.000
_cell.length_b   1.000
_cell.length_c   1.000
_cell.angle_alpha   90.00
_cell.angle_beta   90.00
_cell.angle_gamma   90.00
#
_symmetry.space_group_name_H-M   'P 1'
#
loop_
_entity.id
_entity.type
_entity.pdbx_description
1 polymer ?
#
loop_
_entity_poly.entity_id
_entity_poly.type
_entity_poly.pdbx_seq_one_letter_code
_entity_poly.pdbx_strand_id
1 'polypeptide(L)'
;MHPEGGCSLQRWGTYTRLVPVECEIARYYCPESRTTFSLLPDFFAARMPGTLKQAQQAAQGLERAKTDGSLEKQAEQLRQLSKNADPIEPRSAVAWMQRRHRAVSRGLAVVVTLMPMVFGGCEPTVTSVGAVLGNVDAVLVQVRHLAQDKLGQIPSPIGFSTPKSETNKAHGRAPARSVVCSVHAATSSVDKGSKPWIKRKQLKQRSPPT
;
A
#
# COMPACT_ATOMS: atom_id res chain seq x y z
N MET A 1 10.42 -7.44 -13.90
CA MET A 1 11.82 -7.02 -13.88
C MET A 1 12.64 -8.20 -14.40
N HIS A 2 13.67 -7.98 -15.21
CA HIS A 2 14.44 -9.10 -15.76
C HIS A 2 14.93 -10.00 -14.62
N PRO A 3 14.65 -11.32 -14.66
CA PRO A 3 15.09 -12.24 -13.62
C PRO A 3 16.60 -12.21 -13.38
N GLU A 4 17.37 -11.83 -14.41
CA GLU A 4 18.83 -11.79 -14.41
C GLU A 4 19.41 -10.38 -14.23
N GLY A 5 18.58 -9.35 -14.09
CA GLY A 5 19.03 -7.95 -13.98
C GLY A 5 19.24 -7.25 -15.33
N GLY A 6 19.93 -6.11 -15.32
CA GLY A 6 20.25 -5.34 -16.53
C GLY A 6 19.11 -4.49 -17.11
N CYS A 7 18.07 -4.18 -16.34
CA CYS A 7 17.04 -3.23 -16.80
C CYS A 7 17.63 -1.83 -16.95
N SER A 8 17.54 -1.23 -18.14
CA SER A 8 17.76 0.21 -18.29
C SER A 8 16.49 0.95 -17.86
N LEU A 9 16.63 1.94 -16.97
CA LEU A 9 15.49 2.73 -16.48
C LEU A 9 15.50 4.07 -17.19
N GLN A 10 14.75 4.19 -18.27
CA GLN A 10 14.55 5.47 -18.95
C GLN A 10 13.42 6.24 -18.27
N ARG A 11 13.66 7.51 -17.93
CA ARG A 11 12.61 8.38 -17.41
C ARG A 11 11.56 8.59 -18.49
N TRP A 12 10.33 8.18 -18.23
CA TRP A 12 9.21 8.26 -19.19
C TRP A 12 8.29 9.45 -18.91
N GLY A 13 8.26 9.94 -17.67
CA GLY A 13 7.47 11.09 -17.26
C GLY A 13 6.95 10.95 -15.83
N THR A 14 5.90 11.69 -15.51
CA THR A 14 5.18 11.61 -14.23
C THR A 14 3.69 11.37 -14.44
N TYR A 15 2.99 10.91 -13.41
CA TYR A 15 1.52 10.96 -13.36
C TYR A 15 1.06 11.46 -12.00
N THR A 16 -0.02 12.24 -12.01
CA THR A 16 -0.63 12.78 -10.80
C THR A 16 -1.44 11.71 -10.07
N ARG A 17 -1.36 11.67 -8.74
CA ARG A 17 -2.22 10.82 -7.90
C ARG A 17 -3.59 11.45 -7.72
N LEU A 18 -4.61 10.59 -7.66
CA LEU A 18 -5.98 11.02 -7.34
C LEU A 18 -6.06 11.57 -5.90
N VAL A 19 -5.33 10.95 -4.96
CA VAL A 19 -5.19 11.42 -3.59
C VAL A 19 -3.79 11.00 -3.06
N PRO A 20 -3.02 11.93 -2.49
CA PRO A 20 -3.19 13.40 -2.51
C PRO A 20 -3.02 13.98 -3.93
N VAL A 21 -3.73 15.07 -4.24
CA VAL A 21 -3.84 15.62 -5.61
C VAL A 21 -2.54 16.28 -6.06
N GLU A 22 -1.72 16.70 -5.10
CA GLU A 22 -0.50 17.48 -5.30
C GLU A 22 0.72 16.60 -5.62
N CYS A 23 0.54 15.29 -5.80
CA CYS A 23 1.66 14.35 -5.86
C CYS A 23 1.85 13.72 -7.23
N GLU A 24 3.04 13.95 -7.79
CA GLU A 24 3.52 13.36 -9.03
C GLU A 24 4.38 12.13 -8.79
N ILE A 25 4.06 11.03 -9.46
CA ILE A 25 4.82 9.78 -9.36
C ILE A 25 5.65 9.58 -10.62
N ALA A 26 6.96 9.40 -10.42
CA ALA A 26 7.89 9.12 -11.50
C ALA A 26 7.59 7.77 -12.16
N ARG A 27 7.54 7.81 -13.49
CA ARG A 27 7.31 6.68 -14.38
C ARG A 27 8.59 6.40 -15.15
N TYR A 28 8.95 5.13 -15.20
CA TYR A 28 10.11 4.63 -15.90
C TYR A 28 9.68 3.60 -16.93
N TYR A 29 10.47 3.50 -17.99
CA TYR A 29 10.29 2.55 -19.07
C TYR A 29 11.56 1.72 -19.22
N CYS A 30 11.40 0.41 -19.30
CA CYS A 30 12.46 -0.52 -19.66
C CYS A 30 12.27 -0.88 -21.15
N PRO A 31 13.15 -0.43 -22.06
CA PRO A 31 13.03 -0.70 -23.49
C PRO A 31 13.21 -2.18 -23.83
N GLU A 32 14.04 -2.90 -23.08
CA GLU A 32 14.29 -4.33 -23.30
C GLU A 32 13.04 -5.17 -22.96
N SER A 33 12.39 -4.87 -21.84
CA SER A 33 11.16 -5.56 -21.41
C SER A 33 9.89 -4.93 -21.97
N ARG A 34 10.00 -3.79 -22.67
CA ARG A 34 8.89 -2.95 -23.15
C ARG A 34 7.81 -2.71 -22.11
N THR A 35 8.24 -2.55 -20.85
CA THR A 35 7.33 -2.42 -19.70
C THR A 35 7.55 -1.09 -19.00
N THR A 36 6.45 -0.48 -18.60
CA THR A 36 6.46 0.71 -17.75
C THR A 36 6.29 0.30 -16.30
N PHE A 37 7.05 0.92 -15.41
CA PHE A 37 6.87 0.78 -13.97
C PHE A 37 6.97 2.15 -13.31
N SER A 38 6.39 2.26 -12.12
CA SER A 38 6.38 3.49 -11.34
C SER A 38 7.10 3.21 -10.04
N LEU A 39 8.02 4.08 -9.65
CA LEU A 39 8.63 4.02 -8.32
C LEU A 39 7.71 4.78 -7.36
N LEU A 40 6.61 4.13 -6.97
CA LEU A 40 5.68 4.70 -6.01
C LEU A 40 6.34 4.67 -4.63
N PRO A 41 6.56 5.83 -3.97
CA PRO A 41 7.02 5.83 -2.59
C PRO A 41 6.17 4.93 -1.69
N ASP A 42 6.80 4.21 -0.77
CA ASP A 42 6.11 3.22 0.07
C ASP A 42 4.95 3.83 0.88
N PHE A 43 5.06 5.10 1.25
CA PHE A 43 3.97 5.82 1.94
C PHE A 43 2.73 6.04 1.06
N PHE A 44 2.86 6.06 -0.27
CA PHE A 44 1.72 5.98 -1.21
C PHE A 44 1.32 4.55 -1.54
N ALA A 45 2.23 3.58 -1.36
CA ALA A 45 1.94 2.16 -1.49
C ALA A 45 1.18 1.60 -0.27
N ALA A 46 1.06 2.38 0.82
CA ALA A 46 0.11 2.13 1.89
C ALA A 46 -1.27 1.88 1.27
N ARG A 47 -1.74 0.63 1.31
CA ARG A 47 -2.96 0.15 0.63
C ARG A 47 -4.26 0.70 1.24
N MET A 48 -4.19 1.83 1.94
CA MET A 48 -5.28 2.53 2.57
C MET A 48 -5.26 4.00 2.13
N PRO A 49 -6.10 4.38 1.14
CA PRO A 49 -6.20 5.78 0.74
C PRO A 49 -6.82 6.62 1.86
N GLY A 50 -6.46 7.90 1.91
CA GLY A 50 -6.97 8.86 2.87
C GLY A 50 -5.96 9.28 3.93
N THR A 51 -6.40 10.14 4.85
CA THR A 51 -5.56 10.69 5.92
C THR A 51 -5.58 9.81 7.17
N LEU A 52 -4.59 9.97 8.05
CA LEU A 52 -4.60 9.32 9.38
C LEU A 52 -5.87 9.68 10.18
N LYS A 53 -6.36 10.92 10.05
CA LYS A 53 -7.61 11.36 10.67
C LYS A 53 -8.81 10.54 10.18
N GLN A 54 -8.91 10.29 8.87
CA GLN A 54 -9.97 9.44 8.30
C GLN A 54 -9.84 7.98 8.75
N ALA A 55 -8.62 7.45 8.84
CA ALA A 55 -8.38 6.10 9.37
C ALA A 55 -8.81 5.99 10.85
N GLN A 56 -8.50 7.01 11.65
CA GLN A 56 -8.89 7.11 13.05
C GLN A 56 -10.41 7.15 13.20
N GLN A 57 -11.09 8.03 12.45
CA GLN A 57 -12.55 8.15 12.49
C GLN A 57 -13.25 6.83 12.12
N ALA A 58 -12.73 6.11 11.12
CA ALA A 58 -13.24 4.79 10.76
C ALA A 58 -13.02 3.73 11.85
N ALA A 59 -11.86 3.74 12.52
CA ALA A 59 -11.58 2.85 13.64
C ALA A 59 -12.51 3.14 14.83
N GLN A 60 -12.64 4.40 15.23
CA GLN A 60 -13.54 4.84 16.29
C GLN A 60 -15.01 4.55 15.97
N GLY A 61 -15.44 4.70 14.72
CA GLY A 61 -16.80 4.34 14.30
C GLY A 61 -17.10 2.87 14.53
N LEU A 62 -16.14 1.98 14.25
CA LEU A 62 -16.30 0.55 14.54
C LEU A 62 -16.24 0.25 16.04
N GLU A 63 -15.38 0.92 16.79
CA GLU A 63 -15.31 0.80 18.26
C GLU A 63 -16.66 1.19 18.89
N ARG A 64 -17.23 2.34 18.51
CA ARG A 64 -18.56 2.78 18.95
C ARG A 64 -19.67 1.81 18.53
N ALA A 65 -19.63 1.31 17.30
CA ALA A 65 -20.65 0.37 16.81
C ALA A 65 -20.70 -0.93 17.62
N LYS A 66 -19.56 -1.38 18.17
CA LYS A 66 -19.52 -2.57 19.05
C LYS A 66 -20.20 -2.31 20.40
N THR A 67 -20.18 -1.07 20.87
CA THR A 67 -20.83 -0.65 22.11
C THR A 67 -22.32 -0.35 21.91
N ASP A 68 -22.65 0.42 20.86
CA ASP A 68 -24.00 0.95 20.63
C ASP A 68 -24.88 0.03 19.74
N GLY A 69 -24.31 -1.05 19.19
CA GLY A 69 -25.04 -2.11 18.49
C GLY A 69 -25.40 -1.84 17.01
N SER A 70 -25.02 -0.71 16.40
CA SER A 70 -25.37 -0.41 15.00
C SER A 70 -24.17 -0.10 14.10
N LEU A 71 -23.67 -1.15 13.43
CA LEU A 71 -22.58 -1.06 12.45
C LEU A 71 -22.95 -0.29 11.19
N GLU A 72 -24.15 -0.50 10.67
CA GLU A 72 -24.61 0.11 9.41
C GLU A 72 -24.80 1.62 9.57
N LYS A 73 -25.39 2.06 10.69
CA LYS A 73 -25.56 3.48 11.01
C LYS A 73 -24.22 4.22 11.07
N GLN A 74 -23.22 3.62 11.72
CA GLN A 74 -21.87 4.21 11.80
C GLN A 74 -21.17 4.23 10.43
N ALA A 75 -21.32 3.17 9.64
CA ALA A 75 -20.78 3.12 8.28
C ALA A 75 -21.40 4.19 7.35
N GLU A 76 -22.71 4.40 7.46
CA GLU A 76 -23.43 5.42 6.67
C GLU A 76 -23.06 6.84 7.10
N GLN A 77 -22.90 7.10 8.40
CA GLN A 77 -22.42 8.42 8.88
C GLN A 77 -21.01 8.74 8.35
N LEU A 78 -20.09 7.76 8.37
CA LEU A 78 -18.75 7.95 7.83
C LEU A 78 -18.74 8.14 6.31
N ARG A 79 -19.70 7.54 5.60
CA ARG A 79 -19.90 7.74 4.16
C ARG A 79 -20.29 9.18 3.84
N GLN A 80 -21.26 9.74 4.57
CA GLN A 80 -21.73 11.12 4.35
C GLN A 80 -20.62 12.17 4.52
N LEU A 81 -19.60 11.87 5.33
CA LEU A 81 -18.44 12.73 5.55
C LEU A 81 -17.37 12.62 4.43
N SER A 82 -17.45 11.63 3.54
CA SER A 82 -16.50 11.47 2.43
C SER A 82 -16.93 12.30 1.23
N LYS A 83 -16.10 13.27 0.84
CA LYS A 83 -16.35 14.24 -0.26
C LYS A 83 -16.56 13.60 -1.65
N ASN A 84 -16.25 12.30 -1.81
CA ASN A 84 -16.38 11.50 -3.03
C ASN A 84 -17.32 10.31 -2.78
N ALA A 85 -18.59 10.59 -2.52
CA ALA A 85 -19.60 9.56 -2.29
C ALA A 85 -20.07 8.95 -3.61
N ASP A 86 -19.26 8.10 -4.22
CA ASP A 86 -19.79 7.14 -5.19
C ASP A 86 -20.87 6.26 -4.49
N PRO A 87 -21.91 5.79 -5.20
CA PRO A 87 -22.91 4.89 -4.64
C PRO A 87 -22.29 3.53 -4.29
N ILE A 88 -21.66 3.47 -3.13
CA ILE A 88 -21.09 2.27 -2.53
C ILE A 88 -22.21 1.54 -1.76
N GLU A 89 -22.35 0.24 -1.99
CA GLU A 89 -23.30 -0.62 -1.27
C GLU A 89 -22.99 -0.61 0.24
N PRO A 90 -24.00 -0.57 1.15
CA PRO A 90 -23.78 -0.55 2.60
C PRO A 90 -22.81 -1.63 3.12
N ARG A 91 -22.87 -2.83 2.53
CA ARG A 91 -21.96 -3.94 2.85
C ARG A 91 -20.50 -3.58 2.60
N SER A 92 -20.22 -2.90 1.50
CA SER A 92 -18.87 -2.48 1.13
C SER A 92 -18.36 -1.31 1.97
N ALA A 93 -19.25 -0.46 2.50
CA ALA A 93 -18.91 0.57 3.49
C ALA A 93 -18.51 -0.06 4.84
N VAL A 94 -19.27 -1.05 5.31
CA VAL A 94 -18.90 -1.82 6.52
C VAL A 94 -17.56 -2.53 6.34
N ALA A 95 -17.35 -3.20 5.22
CA ALA A 95 -16.08 -3.87 4.92
C ALA A 95 -14.91 -2.87 4.85
N TRP A 96 -15.14 -1.68 4.29
CA TRP A 96 -14.18 -0.58 4.26
C TRP A 96 -13.78 -0.10 5.66
N MET A 97 -14.77 0.08 6.56
CA MET A 97 -14.56 0.49 7.94
C MET A 97 -13.78 -0.58 8.72
N GLN A 98 -14.19 -1.84 8.60
CA GLN A 98 -13.51 -2.98 9.25
C GLN A 98 -12.05 -3.12 8.81
N ARG A 99 -11.75 -2.97 7.52
CA ARG A 99 -10.37 -3.02 7.01
C ARG A 99 -9.50 -1.94 7.66
N ARG A 100 -10.04 -0.73 7.82
CA ARG A 100 -9.32 0.39 8.47
C ARG A 100 -9.08 0.13 9.94
N HIS A 101 -10.12 -0.26 10.68
CA HIS A 101 -9.98 -0.64 12.08
C HIS A 101 -8.91 -1.73 12.24
N ARG A 102 -8.96 -2.83 11.48
CA ARG A 102 -7.97 -3.92 11.60
C ARG A 102 -6.53 -3.44 11.40
N ALA A 103 -6.29 -2.57 10.42
CA ALA A 103 -4.95 -2.05 10.17
C ALA A 103 -4.50 -1.07 11.28
N VAL A 104 -5.40 -0.22 11.76
CA VAL A 104 -5.13 0.69 12.89
C VAL A 104 -4.84 -0.11 14.16
N SER A 105 -5.69 -1.07 14.55
CA SER A 105 -5.49 -1.89 15.75
C SER A 105 -4.19 -2.69 15.69
N ARG A 106 -3.79 -3.19 14.52
CA ARG A 106 -2.48 -3.84 14.34
C ARG A 106 -1.32 -2.87 14.59
N GLY A 107 -1.42 -1.65 14.07
CA GLY A 107 -0.45 -0.60 14.34
C GLY A 107 -0.38 -0.24 15.82
N LEU A 108 -1.52 -0.06 16.46
CA LEU A 108 -1.60 0.27 17.89
C LEU A 108 -1.06 -0.87 18.76
N ALA A 109 -1.30 -2.14 18.41
CA ALA A 109 -0.71 -3.27 19.13
C ALA A 109 0.82 -3.24 19.11
N VAL A 110 1.41 -2.89 17.96
CA VAL A 110 2.87 -2.70 17.84
C VAL A 110 3.33 -1.47 18.64
N VAL A 111 2.57 -0.37 18.62
CA VAL A 111 2.92 0.83 19.42
C VAL A 111 2.92 0.53 20.91
N VAL A 112 1.86 -0.10 21.43
CA VAL A 112 1.71 -0.45 22.84
C VAL A 112 2.88 -1.34 23.30
N THR A 113 3.32 -2.27 22.46
CA THR A 113 4.45 -3.16 22.76
C THR A 113 5.81 -2.48 22.66
N LEU A 114 6.00 -1.57 21.70
CA LEU A 114 7.27 -0.86 21.51
C LEU A 114 7.48 0.31 22.48
N MET A 115 6.41 0.79 23.12
CA MET A 115 6.42 1.96 23.99
C MET A 115 5.70 1.68 25.33
N PRO A 116 6.13 0.67 26.10
CA PRO A 116 5.45 0.26 27.33
C PRO A 116 5.51 1.31 28.44
N MET A 117 6.51 2.20 28.41
CA MET A 117 6.60 3.31 29.38
C MET A 117 5.49 4.35 29.22
N VAL A 118 4.92 4.47 28.01
CA VAL A 118 3.84 5.43 27.73
C VAL A 118 2.49 4.70 27.73
N PHE A 119 2.41 3.53 27.10
CA PHE A 119 1.14 2.82 26.85
C PHE A 119 1.03 1.47 27.59
N GLY A 120 1.80 1.25 28.65
CA GLY A 120 1.77 -0.01 29.40
C GLY A 120 0.35 -0.37 29.87
N GLY A 121 -0.11 -1.58 29.52
CA GLY A 121 -1.46 -2.06 29.88
C GLY A 121 -2.61 -1.45 29.06
N CYS A 122 -2.33 -0.59 28.09
CA CYS A 122 -3.34 0.02 27.21
C CYS A 122 -3.88 -1.01 26.21
N GLU A 123 -5.20 -1.01 25.98
CA GLU A 123 -5.77 -1.80 24.90
C GLU A 123 -5.40 -1.15 23.55
N PRO A 124 -5.10 -1.92 22.48
CA PRO A 124 -4.78 -1.37 21.15
C PRO A 124 -6.01 -0.84 20.39
N THR A 125 -6.81 -0.02 21.06
CA THR A 125 -7.97 0.72 20.52
C THR A 125 -7.67 2.21 20.49
N VAL A 126 -8.29 2.93 19.54
CA VAL A 126 -8.11 4.39 19.46
C VAL A 126 -8.62 5.06 20.72
N THR A 127 -9.74 4.56 21.27
CA THR A 127 -10.35 5.10 22.48
C THR A 127 -9.44 4.95 23.70
N SER A 128 -8.87 3.76 23.93
CA SER A 128 -7.97 3.52 25.08
C SER A 128 -6.66 4.32 24.96
N VAL A 129 -6.04 4.31 23.77
CA VAL A 129 -4.80 5.08 23.52
C VAL A 129 -5.07 6.59 23.61
N GLY A 130 -6.23 7.06 23.13
CA GLY A 130 -6.66 8.44 23.25
C GLY A 130 -6.79 8.88 24.71
N ALA A 131 -7.35 8.03 25.58
CA ALA A 131 -7.48 8.31 27.00
C ALA A 131 -6.11 8.50 27.68
N VAL A 132 -5.11 7.68 27.34
CA VAL A 132 -3.72 7.82 27.84
C VAL A 132 -3.10 9.15 27.38
N LEU A 133 -3.41 9.60 26.17
CA LEU A 133 -2.90 10.85 25.62
C LEU A 133 -3.70 12.10 26.03
N GLY A 134 -4.67 11.99 26.94
CA GLY A 134 -5.48 13.12 27.40
C GLY A 134 -6.66 13.48 26.49
N ASN A 135 -7.26 12.51 25.80
CA ASN A 135 -8.42 12.66 24.92
C ASN A 135 -8.21 13.61 23.74
N VAL A 136 -7.04 13.53 23.10
CA VAL A 136 -6.73 14.30 21.90
C VAL A 136 -7.56 13.88 20.69
N ASP A 137 -8.04 14.85 19.91
CA ASP A 137 -8.81 14.60 18.68
C ASP A 137 -8.01 13.89 17.59
N ALA A 138 -6.68 14.01 17.60
CA ALA A 138 -5.78 13.47 16.57
C ALA A 138 -4.85 12.37 17.11
N VAL A 139 -5.40 11.42 17.88
CA VAL A 139 -4.69 10.28 18.50
C VAL A 139 -3.64 9.66 17.58
N LEU A 140 -3.98 9.26 16.35
CA LEU A 140 -3.04 8.58 15.45
C LEU A 140 -1.90 9.48 14.97
N VAL A 141 -2.15 10.79 14.84
CA VAL A 141 -1.10 11.76 14.49
C VAL A 141 -0.14 11.94 15.66
N GLN A 142 -0.68 12.06 16.87
CA GLN A 142 0.12 12.19 18.09
C GLN A 142 0.96 10.92 18.36
N VAL A 143 0.35 9.75 18.23
CA VAL A 143 1.06 8.46 18.33
C VAL A 143 2.20 8.39 17.32
N ARG A 144 1.96 8.82 16.07
CA ARG A 144 3.00 8.83 15.04
C ARG A 144 4.14 9.78 15.38
N HIS A 145 3.85 10.93 15.98
CA HIS A 145 4.88 11.87 16.44
C HIS A 145 5.71 11.28 17.59
N LEU A 146 5.07 10.68 18.60
CA LEU A 146 5.76 10.02 19.72
C LEU A 146 6.61 8.82 19.27
N ALA A 147 6.17 8.12 18.21
CA ALA A 147 6.84 6.94 17.69
C ALA A 147 7.80 7.23 16.51
N GLN A 148 8.23 8.48 16.32
CA GLN A 148 9.02 8.93 15.16
C GLN A 148 10.24 8.03 14.88
N ASP A 149 10.99 7.66 15.91
CA ASP A 149 12.20 6.83 15.79
C ASP A 149 11.91 5.34 15.53
N LYS A 150 10.64 4.93 15.63
CA LYS A 150 10.19 3.54 15.52
C LYS A 150 9.24 3.31 14.34
N LEU A 151 8.97 4.32 13.51
CA LEU A 151 8.01 4.23 12.40
C LEU A 151 8.32 3.10 11.39
N GLY A 152 9.59 2.74 11.22
CA GLY A 152 10.01 1.63 10.37
C GLY A 152 9.56 0.25 10.87
N GLN A 153 9.21 0.11 12.15
CA GLN A 153 8.75 -1.15 12.77
C GLN A 153 7.22 -1.23 12.81
N ILE A 154 6.55 -0.07 12.86
CA ILE A 154 5.09 0.02 13.01
C ILE A 154 4.41 -0.14 11.64
N PRO A 155 3.37 -0.99 11.53
CA PRO A 155 2.69 -1.17 10.26
C PRO A 155 1.90 0.06 9.82
N SER A 156 1.75 0.19 8.51
CA SER A 156 0.80 1.13 7.91
C SER A 156 -0.63 0.88 8.48
N PRO A 157 -1.40 1.94 8.78
CA PRO A 157 -1.18 3.33 8.36
C PRO A 157 -0.34 4.18 9.33
N ILE A 158 -0.09 3.71 10.55
CA ILE A 158 0.57 4.52 11.59
C ILE A 158 2.06 4.72 11.25
N GLY A 159 2.76 3.64 10.91
CA GLY A 159 4.16 3.68 10.49
C GLY A 159 4.34 3.34 9.00
N PHE A 160 5.52 2.85 8.65
CA PHE A 160 5.94 2.55 7.28
C PHE A 160 6.12 1.06 7.02
N SER A 161 6.04 0.20 8.05
CA SER A 161 6.26 -1.22 7.84
C SER A 161 5.13 -1.82 7.00
N THR A 162 5.51 -2.54 5.97
CA THR A 162 4.56 -3.30 5.15
C THR A 162 4.29 -4.62 5.87
N PRO A 163 3.03 -5.08 5.94
CA PRO A 163 2.75 -6.42 6.42
C PRO A 163 3.54 -7.40 5.55
N LYS A 164 4.41 -8.23 6.16
CA LYS A 164 5.08 -9.31 5.43
C LYS A 164 3.99 -10.19 4.85
N SER A 165 3.86 -10.22 3.53
CA SER A 165 2.92 -11.12 2.87
C SER A 165 3.37 -12.55 3.19
N GLU A 166 2.54 -13.31 3.90
CA GLU A 166 2.82 -14.73 4.21
C GLU A 166 2.93 -15.61 2.96
N THR A 167 2.57 -15.07 1.79
CA THR A 167 2.66 -15.75 0.49
C THR A 167 4.09 -16.13 0.06
N ASN A 168 5.14 -15.65 0.72
CA ASN A 168 6.51 -16.09 0.44
C ASN A 168 6.93 -17.41 1.12
N LYS A 169 6.06 -18.06 1.91
CA LYS A 169 6.37 -19.39 2.49
C LYS A 169 6.05 -20.58 1.56
N ALA A 170 5.34 -20.38 0.45
CA ALA A 170 4.88 -21.49 -0.41
C ALA A 170 5.75 -21.76 -1.64
N HIS A 171 6.76 -20.94 -1.96
CA HIS A 171 7.67 -21.20 -3.08
C HIS A 171 9.10 -21.24 -2.54
N GLY A 172 9.51 -22.44 -2.12
CA GLY A 172 10.91 -22.74 -1.82
C GLY A 172 11.78 -22.42 -3.02
N ARG A 173 12.44 -21.26 -2.99
CA ARG A 173 13.53 -20.96 -3.91
C ARG A 173 14.73 -21.77 -3.42
N ALA A 174 14.95 -22.93 -4.04
CA ALA A 174 16.20 -23.68 -3.88
C ALA A 174 17.39 -22.73 -4.14
N PRO A 175 18.46 -22.77 -3.33
CA PRO A 175 19.63 -21.94 -3.58
C PRO A 175 20.23 -22.31 -4.94
N ALA A 176 20.51 -21.28 -5.74
CA ALA A 176 21.12 -21.45 -7.05
C ALA A 176 22.47 -22.17 -6.90
N ARG A 177 22.58 -23.38 -7.48
CA ARG A 177 23.88 -24.03 -7.68
C ARG A 177 24.70 -23.13 -8.60
N SER A 178 25.88 -22.75 -8.15
CA SER A 178 26.90 -22.11 -8.98
C SER A 178 27.27 -23.07 -10.11
N VAL A 179 26.83 -22.79 -11.33
CA VAL A 179 27.35 -23.48 -12.52
C VAL A 179 28.53 -22.66 -13.02
N VAL A 180 29.71 -23.25 -12.85
CA VAL A 180 30.98 -22.80 -13.42
C VAL A 180 30.81 -22.71 -14.94
N CYS A 181 31.16 -21.54 -15.48
CA CYS A 181 31.14 -21.28 -16.92
C CYS A 181 32.17 -22.19 -17.60
N SER A 182 31.74 -23.03 -18.54
CA SER A 182 32.62 -23.63 -19.53
C SER A 182 32.13 -23.24 -20.91
N VAL A 183 32.97 -22.44 -21.55
CA VAL A 183 32.80 -21.87 -22.87
C VAL A 183 33.03 -22.98 -23.90
N HIS A 184 32.02 -23.34 -24.68
CA HIS A 184 32.25 -23.92 -26.00
C HIS A 184 31.20 -23.44 -27.01
N ALA A 185 31.72 -22.94 -28.11
CA ALA A 185 31.00 -22.46 -29.28
C ALA A 185 30.36 -23.63 -30.03
N ALA A 186 29.14 -23.42 -30.55
CA ALA A 186 28.64 -24.15 -31.71
C ALA A 186 27.59 -23.32 -32.45
N THR A 187 27.70 -23.37 -33.76
CA THR A 187 27.04 -22.58 -34.79
C THR A 187 25.65 -23.07 -35.16
N SER A 188 24.84 -22.14 -35.71
CA SER A 188 23.80 -22.30 -36.73
C SER A 188 22.63 -23.29 -36.50
N SER A 189 21.40 -22.80 -36.59
CA SER A 189 20.47 -23.15 -37.69
C SER A 189 19.18 -22.32 -37.61
N VAL A 190 18.73 -21.90 -38.78
CA VAL A 190 17.48 -21.19 -39.06
C VAL A 190 16.32 -22.17 -38.98
N ASP A 191 15.17 -21.75 -38.43
CA ASP A 191 13.90 -22.27 -38.93
C ASP A 191 12.77 -21.21 -38.85
N LYS A 192 12.01 -21.14 -39.95
CA LYS A 192 10.91 -20.19 -40.21
C LYS A 192 9.59 -20.93 -39.99
N GLY A 193 8.68 -20.36 -39.20
CA GLY A 193 7.34 -20.93 -39.02
C GLY A 193 6.30 -19.90 -38.60
N SER A 194 5.67 -19.26 -39.57
CA SER A 194 4.60 -18.26 -39.45
C SER A 194 3.34 -18.77 -38.72
N LYS A 195 2.62 -17.88 -38.02
CA LYS A 195 1.28 -17.41 -38.44
C LYS A 195 0.76 -16.22 -37.61
N PRO A 196 -0.11 -15.37 -38.20
CA PRO A 196 -0.47 -14.03 -37.70
C PRO A 196 -1.75 -14.05 -36.87
N TRP A 197 -2.03 -13.01 -36.07
CA TRP A 197 -3.38 -12.41 -35.97
C TRP A 197 -3.45 -11.10 -35.13
N ILE A 198 -4.42 -10.27 -35.52
CA ILE A 198 -5.03 -9.09 -34.87
C ILE A 198 -4.38 -7.72 -35.14
N LYS A 199 -5.02 -7.01 -36.09
CA LYS A 199 -4.90 -5.57 -36.36
C LYS A 199 -5.06 -4.75 -35.09
N ARG A 200 -4.00 -4.07 -34.63
CA ARG A 200 -4.12 -2.98 -33.64
C ARG A 200 -4.61 -1.72 -34.33
N LYS A 201 -5.75 -1.19 -33.87
CA LYS A 201 -6.12 0.21 -34.05
C LYS A 201 -4.94 1.09 -33.64
N GLN A 202 -4.56 2.02 -34.51
CA GLN A 202 -3.49 2.95 -34.22
C GLN A 202 -3.81 3.79 -32.98
N LEU A 203 -3.06 3.55 -31.90
CA LEU A 203 -2.93 4.53 -30.83
C LEU A 203 -1.89 5.55 -31.31
N LYS A 204 -2.33 6.77 -31.60
CA LYS A 204 -1.48 7.93 -31.89
C LYS A 204 -0.36 8.01 -30.84
N GLN A 205 0.88 7.76 -31.28
CA GLN A 205 2.06 8.06 -30.50
C GLN A 205 2.14 9.58 -30.34
N ARG A 206 2.02 10.08 -29.11
CA ARG A 206 2.43 11.45 -28.78
C ARG A 206 3.93 11.41 -28.50
N SER A 207 4.69 12.08 -29.35
CA SER A 207 6.13 12.27 -29.17
C SER A 207 6.42 13.08 -27.89
N PRO A 208 7.54 12.82 -27.20
CA PRO A 208 7.96 13.61 -26.04
C PRO A 208 8.35 15.04 -26.46
N PRO A 209 8.15 16.06 -25.60
CA PRO A 209 8.57 17.43 -25.89
C PRO A 209 10.10 17.54 -25.84
N THR A 210 10.63 18.33 -26.78
CA THR A 210 12.02 18.82 -26.88
C THR A 210 12.40 19.73 -25.73
#